data_AF-A0A3P2A9N3-F1
#
_entry.id   AF-A0A3P2A9N3-F1
#
_cell.length_a   1.000
_cell.length_b   1.000
_cell.length_c   1.000
_cell.angle_alpha   90.00
_cell.angle_beta   90.00
_cell.angle_gamma   90.00
#
_symmetry.space_group_name_H-M   'P 1'
#
loop_
_entity.id
_entity.type
_entity.pdbx_description
1 polymer ?
#
loop_
_entity_poly.entity_id
_entity_poly.type
_entity_poly.pdbx_seq_one_letter_code
_entity_poly.pdbx_strand_id
1 'polypeptide(L)'
;MAIRFETAEDNGIVYHFADFRVANIDYMAVFSDDAATLLYFQEEETLAHLMCGKRVYSIKFAVKSYLEQGNEDLYAPPPAHGFGKTEIIALKKQLEQLVWVHYQQFQPDAYLFVAERPSLKRMYQKMCTHLNNDMLDFVPIMNLGEYQDCFFIQTPHYQEAS
;
A
#
# COMPACT_ATOMS: atom_id res chain seq x y z
N MET A 1 -13.07 15.29 4.49
CA MET A 1 -13.88 14.40 3.62
C MET A 1 -13.70 12.98 4.14
N ALA A 2 -14.77 12.17 4.13
CA ALA A 2 -14.64 10.75 4.41
C ALA A 2 -13.90 10.08 3.24
N ILE A 3 -12.94 9.21 3.53
CA ILE A 3 -12.29 8.36 2.51
C ILE A 3 -13.36 7.43 1.95
N ARG A 4 -13.47 7.40 0.62
CA ARG A 4 -14.41 6.53 -0.10
C ARG A 4 -13.61 5.73 -1.12
N PHE A 5 -13.75 4.42 -1.06
CA PHE A 5 -13.21 3.54 -2.07
C PHE A 5 -14.22 3.36 -3.20
N GLU A 6 -13.70 3.31 -4.41
CA GLU A 6 -14.38 2.89 -5.62
C GLU A 6 -13.78 1.56 -6.07
N THR A 7 -14.60 0.71 -6.68
CA THR A 7 -14.17 -0.58 -7.23
C THR A 7 -14.17 -0.47 -8.74
N ALA A 8 -13.08 -0.91 -9.37
CA ALA A 8 -12.97 -1.03 -10.82
C ALA A 8 -12.35 -2.39 -11.18
N GLU A 9 -12.52 -2.76 -12.45
CA GLU A 9 -11.95 -3.96 -13.05
C GLU A 9 -11.22 -3.54 -14.32
N ASP A 10 -9.96 -3.95 -14.47
CA ASP A 10 -9.20 -3.79 -15.71
C ASP A 10 -8.44 -5.09 -16.00
N ASN A 11 -8.55 -5.59 -17.24
CA ASN A 11 -7.95 -6.85 -17.68
C ASN A 11 -8.21 -8.05 -16.74
N GLY A 12 -9.39 -8.10 -16.11
CA GLY A 12 -9.78 -9.15 -15.16
C GLY A 12 -9.19 -9.01 -13.75
N ILE A 13 -8.48 -7.91 -13.47
CA ILE A 13 -7.97 -7.57 -12.15
C ILE A 13 -8.95 -6.60 -11.49
N VAL A 14 -9.50 -7.00 -10.35
CA VAL A 14 -10.33 -6.11 -9.52
C VAL A 14 -9.41 -5.29 -8.61
N TYR A 15 -9.66 -3.99 -8.55
CA TYR A 15 -8.94 -3.11 -7.63
C TYR A 15 -9.87 -2.11 -6.98
N HIS A 16 -9.49 -1.71 -5.77
CA HIS A 16 -10.13 -0.63 -5.04
C HIS A 16 -9.22 0.59 -5.07
N PHE A 17 -9.78 1.74 -5.38
CA PHE A 17 -9.01 2.97 -5.39
C PHE A 17 -9.70 4.07 -4.62
N ALA A 18 -8.91 4.98 -4.08
CA ALA A 18 -9.40 6.15 -3.39
C ALA A 18 -8.48 7.34 -3.65
N ASP A 19 -9.08 8.49 -3.92
CA ASP A 19 -8.37 9.74 -4.04
C ASP A 19 -8.06 10.32 -2.66
N PHE A 20 -6.88 10.91 -2.53
CA PHE A 20 -6.48 11.66 -1.34
C PHE A 20 -5.59 12.83 -1.71
N ARG A 21 -5.48 13.81 -0.82
CA ARG A 21 -4.70 15.02 -1.06
C ARG A 21 -3.64 15.20 0.01
N VAL A 22 -2.41 15.49 -0.43
CA VAL A 22 -1.30 15.93 0.44
C VAL A 22 -0.82 17.28 -0.08
N ALA A 23 -0.80 18.27 0.81
CA ALA A 23 -0.62 19.67 0.44
C ALA A 23 -1.62 20.08 -0.65
N ASN A 24 -1.16 20.40 -1.87
CA ASN A 24 -1.98 20.80 -3.01
C ASN A 24 -1.92 19.79 -4.16
N ILE A 25 -1.55 18.53 -3.87
CA ILE A 25 -1.37 17.50 -4.88
C ILE A 25 -2.40 16.40 -4.64
N ASP A 26 -3.13 16.07 -5.71
CA ASP A 26 -4.08 14.99 -5.74
C ASP A 26 -3.36 13.68 -6.08
N TYR A 27 -3.52 12.72 -5.19
CA TYR A 27 -3.01 11.37 -5.32
C TYR A 27 -4.18 10.40 -5.41
N MET A 28 -3.90 9.24 -5.99
CA MET A 28 -4.78 8.10 -5.97
C MET A 28 -4.01 6.92 -5.40
N ALA A 29 -4.58 6.26 -4.41
CA ALA A 29 -4.10 4.97 -3.92
C ALA A 29 -4.92 3.86 -4.56
N VAL A 30 -4.23 2.80 -4.99
CA VAL A 30 -4.79 1.62 -5.63
C VAL A 30 -4.43 0.41 -4.78
N PHE A 31 -5.44 -0.36 -4.43
CA PHE A 31 -5.38 -1.61 -3.68
C PHE A 31 -5.80 -2.70 -4.63
N SER A 32 -4.89 -3.58 -5.04
CA SER A 32 -5.19 -4.68 -5.96
C SER A 32 -4.90 -6.02 -5.31
N ASP A 33 -5.77 -6.99 -5.51
CA ASP A 33 -5.53 -8.41 -5.23
C ASP A 33 -4.93 -9.13 -6.44
N ASP A 34 -4.26 -8.37 -7.31
CA ASP A 34 -3.70 -8.84 -8.57
C ASP A 34 -2.75 -10.01 -8.34
N ALA A 35 -3.23 -11.20 -8.67
CA ALA A 35 -2.47 -12.43 -8.56
C ALA A 35 -1.18 -12.38 -9.38
N ALA A 36 -1.10 -11.61 -10.48
CA ALA A 36 0.12 -11.48 -11.28
C ALA A 36 1.20 -10.65 -10.60
N THR A 37 0.84 -9.47 -10.06
CA THR A 37 1.74 -8.66 -9.21
C THR A 37 2.19 -9.45 -7.98
N LEU A 38 1.29 -10.23 -7.37
CA LEU A 38 1.62 -11.09 -6.23
C LEU A 38 2.45 -12.32 -6.64
N LEU A 39 2.30 -12.81 -7.87
CA LEU A 39 3.07 -13.95 -8.42
C LEU A 39 4.57 -13.65 -8.47
N TYR A 40 4.94 -12.39 -8.78
CA TYR A 40 6.33 -11.95 -8.77
C TYR A 40 7.01 -12.20 -7.40
N PHE A 41 6.23 -12.15 -6.32
CA PHE A 41 6.71 -12.41 -4.96
C PHE A 41 6.60 -13.87 -4.53
N GLN A 42 6.02 -14.76 -5.35
CA GLN A 42 5.95 -16.19 -5.04
C GLN A 42 7.30 -16.91 -5.23
N GLU A 43 8.24 -16.31 -5.96
CA GLU A 43 9.61 -16.83 -6.06
C GLU A 43 10.40 -16.65 -4.76
N GLU A 44 9.93 -15.79 -3.85
CA GLU A 44 10.49 -15.63 -2.51
C GLU A 44 9.68 -16.46 -1.51
N GLU A 45 10.32 -17.48 -0.93
CA GLU A 45 9.66 -18.49 -0.10
C GLU A 45 8.87 -17.89 1.08
N THR A 46 9.41 -16.85 1.72
CA THR A 46 8.77 -16.21 2.87
C THR A 46 7.48 -15.50 2.47
N LEU A 47 7.53 -14.66 1.44
CA LEU A 47 6.36 -13.96 0.90
C LEU A 47 5.34 -14.95 0.33
N ALA A 48 5.79 -15.98 -0.37
CA ALA A 48 4.91 -17.05 -0.86
C ALA A 48 4.14 -17.71 0.29
N HIS A 49 4.82 -18.04 1.39
CA HIS A 49 4.20 -18.63 2.57
C HIS A 49 3.21 -17.67 3.24
N LEU A 50 3.58 -16.39 3.40
CA LEU A 50 2.73 -15.36 4.00
C LEU A 50 1.46 -15.06 3.18
N MET A 51 1.52 -15.22 1.86
CA MET A 51 0.38 -14.96 0.98
C MET A 51 -0.49 -16.20 0.72
N CYS A 52 -0.01 -17.40 1.05
CA CYS A 52 -0.66 -18.65 0.67
C CYS A 52 -2.06 -18.79 1.30
N GLY A 53 -3.08 -18.86 0.42
CA GLY A 53 -4.48 -18.96 0.84
C GLY A 53 -4.99 -17.71 1.56
N LYS A 54 -4.35 -16.56 1.37
CA LYS A 54 -4.71 -15.27 1.98
C LYS A 54 -5.21 -14.28 0.93
N ARG A 55 -6.16 -13.46 1.32
CA ARG A 55 -6.64 -12.32 0.54
C ARG A 55 -5.75 -11.11 0.82
N VAL A 56 -4.67 -11.04 0.04
CA VAL A 56 -3.63 -10.00 0.15
C VAL A 56 -3.88 -8.91 -0.88
N TYR A 57 -3.78 -7.66 -0.46
CA TYR A 57 -3.80 -6.51 -1.38
C TYR A 57 -2.43 -5.87 -1.46
N SER A 58 -1.92 -5.69 -2.67
CA SER A 58 -0.79 -4.81 -2.92
C SER A 58 -1.26 -3.35 -2.96
N ILE A 59 -0.48 -2.44 -2.38
CA ILE A 59 -0.83 -1.02 -2.33
C ILE A 59 0.17 -0.22 -3.15
N LYS A 60 -0.36 0.52 -4.12
CA LYS A 60 0.38 1.48 -4.93
C LYS A 60 -0.29 2.85 -4.82
N PHE A 61 0.48 3.93 -4.94
CA PHE A 61 -0.10 5.26 -5.06
C PHE A 61 0.76 6.15 -5.95
N ALA A 62 0.11 7.06 -6.66
CA ALA A 62 0.78 8.03 -7.51
C ALA A 62 -0.05 9.31 -7.59
N VAL A 63 0.54 10.37 -8.16
CA VAL A 63 -0.20 11.58 -8.50
C VAL A 63 -1.32 11.18 -9.46
N LYS A 64 -2.55 11.60 -9.18
CA LYS A 64 -3.74 11.15 -9.91
C LYS A 64 -3.59 11.36 -11.43
N SER A 65 -3.11 12.54 -11.83
CA SER A 65 -2.88 12.86 -13.23
C SER A 65 -1.83 11.97 -13.91
N TYR A 66 -0.90 11.36 -13.16
CA TYR A 66 0.09 10.44 -13.72
C TYR A 66 -0.55 9.11 -14.07
N LEU A 67 -1.40 8.57 -13.21
CA LEU A 67 -2.15 7.34 -13.49
C LEU A 67 -3.10 7.54 -14.68
N GLU A 68 -3.79 8.67 -14.74
CA GLU A 68 -4.69 9.01 -15.85
C GLU A 68 -3.96 9.19 -17.19
N GLN A 69 -2.66 9.53 -17.17
CA GLN A 69 -1.83 9.75 -18.36
C GLN A 69 -0.96 8.55 -18.73
N GLY A 70 -1.07 7.42 -18.01
CA GLY A 70 -0.25 6.23 -18.24
C GLY A 70 1.23 6.44 -17.93
N ASN A 71 1.56 7.36 -17.01
CA ASN A 71 2.93 7.61 -16.61
C ASN A 71 3.37 6.58 -15.54
N GLU A 72 4.51 5.94 -15.76
CA GLU A 72 5.08 4.88 -14.92
C GLU A 72 5.83 5.42 -13.68
N ASP A 73 5.91 6.74 -13.52
CA ASP A 73 6.58 7.39 -12.39
C ASP A 73 5.73 7.30 -11.11
N LEU A 74 5.47 6.07 -10.67
CA LEU A 74 4.83 5.76 -9.41
C LEU A 74 5.63 6.41 -8.28
N TYR A 75 4.91 6.97 -7.30
CA TYR A 75 5.50 7.59 -6.11
C TYR A 75 6.37 8.85 -6.32
N ALA A 76 6.49 9.39 -7.54
CA ALA A 76 7.20 10.64 -7.78
C ALA A 76 6.32 11.84 -7.41
N PRO A 77 6.84 12.85 -6.67
CA PRO A 77 6.12 14.10 -6.55
C PRO A 77 6.05 14.80 -7.93
N PRO A 78 5.10 15.74 -8.13
CA PRO A 78 5.06 16.58 -9.33
C PRO A 78 6.41 17.25 -9.61
N PRO A 79 6.74 17.57 -10.87
CA PRO A 79 7.98 18.25 -11.19
C PRO A 79 8.01 19.58 -10.42
N ALA A 80 9.12 19.88 -9.76
CA ALA A 80 9.32 21.02 -8.86
C ALA A 80 8.64 20.95 -7.46
N HIS A 81 8.04 19.84 -7.07
CA HIS A 81 7.59 19.63 -5.68
C HIS A 81 8.56 18.71 -4.92
N GLY A 82 9.44 19.29 -4.11
CA GLY A 82 10.25 18.50 -3.18
C GLY A 82 9.41 18.12 -1.97
N PHE A 83 9.18 16.83 -1.73
CA PHE A 83 8.55 16.41 -0.49
C PHE A 83 9.45 16.73 0.70
N GLY A 84 9.03 17.70 1.51
CA GLY A 84 9.63 17.99 2.79
C GLY A 84 9.19 16.99 3.86
N LYS A 85 9.72 17.17 5.08
CA LYS A 85 9.37 16.33 6.23
C LYS A 85 7.87 16.36 6.53
N THR A 86 7.24 17.52 6.40
CA THR A 86 5.82 17.73 6.70
C THR A 86 4.93 16.92 5.76
N GLU A 87 5.23 16.96 4.46
CA GLU A 87 4.48 16.24 3.44
C GLU A 87 4.64 14.73 3.57
N ILE A 88 5.84 14.24 3.92
CA ILE A 88 6.07 12.82 4.19
C ILE A 88 5.24 12.35 5.40
N ILE A 89 5.16 13.16 6.46
CA ILE A 89 4.32 12.84 7.63
C ILE A 89 2.84 12.83 7.25
N ALA A 90 2.39 13.80 6.45
CA ALA A 90 1.03 13.86 5.97
C ALA A 90 0.68 12.66 5.08
N LEU A 91 1.59 12.28 4.16
CA LEU A 91 1.45 11.13 3.29
C LEU A 91 1.36 9.83 4.08
N LYS A 92 2.25 9.60 5.06
CA LYS A 92 2.17 8.46 5.99
C LYS A 92 0.79 8.39 6.64
N LYS A 93 0.32 9.50 7.22
CA LYS A 93 -0.97 9.55 7.91
C LYS A 93 -2.14 9.23 6.98
N GLN A 94 -2.11 9.74 5.75
CA GLN A 94 -3.14 9.44 4.76
C GLN A 94 -3.14 7.97 4.37
N LEU A 95 -1.96 7.37 4.15
CA LEU A 95 -1.85 5.94 3.82
C LEU A 95 -2.33 5.05 4.97
N GLU A 96 -2.00 5.36 6.22
CA GLU A 96 -2.52 4.63 7.39
C GLU A 96 -4.05 4.71 7.45
N GLN A 97 -4.61 5.90 7.21
CA GLN A 97 -6.06 6.08 7.21
C GLN A 97 -6.73 5.32 6.04
N LEU A 98 -6.12 5.30 4.86
CA LEU A 98 -6.57 4.53 3.70
C LEU A 98 -6.58 3.04 4.00
N VAL A 99 -5.50 2.51 4.56
CA VAL A 99 -5.36 1.09 4.94
C VAL A 99 -6.43 0.70 5.98
N TRP A 100 -6.62 1.54 7.00
CA TRP A 100 -7.65 1.32 8.01
C TRP A 100 -9.07 1.32 7.40
N VAL A 101 -9.41 2.32 6.58
CA VAL A 101 -10.74 2.40 5.97
C VAL A 101 -10.97 1.27 4.97
N HIS A 102 -9.96 0.90 4.19
CA HIS A 102 -10.03 -0.25 3.29
C HIS A 102 -10.26 -1.54 4.09
N TYR A 103 -9.57 -1.71 5.22
CA TYR A 103 -9.74 -2.86 6.09
C TYR A 103 -11.17 -2.96 6.61
N GLN A 104 -11.75 -1.85 7.08
CA GLN A 104 -13.12 -1.82 7.58
C GLN A 104 -14.16 -2.18 6.49
N GLN A 105 -13.93 -1.79 5.24
CA GLN A 105 -14.87 -2.01 4.14
C GLN A 105 -14.73 -3.39 3.51
N PHE A 106 -13.51 -3.86 3.35
CA PHE A 106 -13.22 -5.03 2.52
C PHE A 106 -12.69 -6.22 3.32
N GLN A 107 -12.21 -6.04 4.55
CA GLN A 107 -11.70 -7.12 5.42
C GLN A 107 -10.66 -8.04 4.72
N PRO A 108 -9.54 -7.51 4.19
CA PRO A 108 -8.45 -8.34 3.69
C PRO A 108 -7.68 -8.99 4.83
N ASP A 109 -6.96 -10.08 4.51
CA ASP A 109 -6.10 -10.76 5.48
C ASP A 109 -4.79 -10.00 5.68
N ALA A 110 -4.25 -9.39 4.62
CA ALA A 110 -3.01 -8.64 4.71
C ALA A 110 -2.85 -7.59 3.60
N TYR A 111 -1.84 -6.74 3.79
CA TYR A 111 -1.38 -5.76 2.83
C TYR A 111 0.10 -5.93 2.51
N LEU A 112 0.46 -5.75 1.24
CA LEU A 112 1.84 -5.72 0.77
C LEU A 112 2.19 -4.33 0.22
N PHE A 113 3.27 -3.75 0.73
CA PHE A 113 3.87 -2.52 0.21
C PHE A 113 5.25 -2.83 -0.37
N VAL A 114 5.54 -2.28 -1.54
CA VAL A 114 6.84 -2.42 -2.20
C VAL A 114 7.45 -1.04 -2.34
N ALA A 115 8.64 -0.84 -1.78
CA ALA A 115 9.32 0.43 -1.78
C ALA A 115 10.29 0.56 -2.96
N GLU A 116 9.81 1.12 -4.07
CA GLU A 116 10.64 1.33 -5.27
C GLU A 116 11.72 2.41 -5.12
N ARG A 117 11.69 3.20 -4.02
CA ARG A 117 12.65 4.29 -3.75
C ARG A 117 13.05 4.37 -2.28
N PRO A 118 14.28 4.82 -1.93
CA PRO A 118 14.75 4.92 -0.55
C PRO A 118 13.90 5.83 0.37
N SER A 119 13.24 6.85 -0.18
CA SER A 119 12.31 7.71 0.58
C SER A 119 11.08 6.94 1.05
N LEU A 120 10.50 6.11 0.17
CA LEU A 120 9.35 5.26 0.48
C LEU A 120 9.73 4.18 1.47
N LYS A 121 10.89 3.52 1.28
CA LYS A 121 11.39 2.50 2.21
C LYS A 121 11.43 3.04 3.64
N ARG A 122 11.98 4.24 3.83
CA ARG A 122 12.02 4.91 5.15
C ARG A 122 10.64 5.27 5.69
N MET A 123 9.69 5.62 4.82
CA MET A 123 8.32 5.93 5.22
C MET A 123 7.56 4.67 5.67
N TYR A 124 7.62 3.60 4.88
CA TYR A 124 6.99 2.32 5.19
C TYR A 124 7.61 1.67 6.43
N GLN A 125 8.94 1.72 6.61
CA GLN A 125 9.58 1.33 7.87
C GLN A 125 8.97 2.06 9.07
N LYS A 126 8.76 3.38 8.97
CA LYS A 126 8.14 4.16 10.06
C LYS A 126 6.68 3.80 10.29
N MET A 127 5.93 3.52 9.23
CA MET A 127 4.54 3.06 9.32
C MET A 127 4.46 1.71 10.04
N CYS A 128 5.30 0.76 9.66
CA CYS A 128 5.39 -0.55 10.31
C CYS A 128 5.95 -0.50 11.74
N THR A 129 6.85 0.44 12.06
CA THR A 129 7.41 0.56 13.43
C THR A 129 6.47 1.31 14.37
N HIS A 130 5.71 2.28 13.84
CA HIS A 130 4.80 3.15 14.61
C HIS A 130 3.46 3.22 13.90
N LEU A 131 2.70 2.13 14.03
CA LEU A 131 1.34 2.03 13.52
C LEU A 131 0.46 3.08 14.20
N ASN A 132 -0.53 3.57 13.46
CA ASN A 132 -1.59 4.40 14.01
C ASN A 132 -2.35 3.61 15.09
N ASN A 133 -2.92 4.30 16.09
CA ASN A 133 -3.70 3.72 17.18
C ASN A 133 -4.87 2.85 16.67
N ASP A 134 -5.44 3.20 15.51
CA ASP A 134 -6.51 2.43 14.88
C ASP A 134 -6.03 1.06 14.34
N MET A 135 -4.72 0.86 14.21
CA MET A 135 -4.09 -0.33 13.64
C MET A 135 -3.22 -1.08 14.65
N LEU A 136 -3.45 -0.91 15.96
CA LEU A 136 -2.62 -1.54 17.00
C LEU A 136 -2.62 -3.08 16.95
N ASP A 137 -3.71 -3.68 16.50
CA ASP A 137 -3.85 -5.14 16.36
C ASP A 137 -3.31 -5.67 15.02
N PHE A 138 -2.70 -4.81 14.20
CA PHE A 138 -2.09 -5.21 12.94
C PHE A 138 -0.65 -5.62 13.20
N VAL A 139 -0.18 -6.68 12.54
CA VAL A 139 1.16 -7.22 12.73
C VAL A 139 2.02 -6.92 11.50
N PRO A 140 2.98 -5.99 11.60
CA PRO A 140 3.87 -5.66 10.49
C PRO A 140 5.08 -6.61 10.43
N ILE A 141 5.44 -7.03 9.23
CA ILE A 141 6.65 -7.77 8.89
C ILE A 141 7.43 -6.93 7.88
N MET A 142 8.69 -6.67 8.17
CA MET A 142 9.52 -5.74 7.38
C MET A 142 10.73 -6.46 6.79
N ASN A 143 11.42 -5.76 5.87
CA ASN A 143 12.66 -6.22 5.25
C ASN A 143 12.49 -7.54 4.48
N LEU A 144 11.32 -7.71 3.85
CA LEU A 144 11.02 -8.84 2.98
C LEU A 144 11.56 -8.57 1.56
N GLY A 145 11.67 -9.64 0.76
CA GLY A 145 12.23 -9.58 -0.59
C GLY A 145 13.75 -9.44 -0.63
N GLU A 146 14.33 -9.70 -1.80
CA GLU A 146 15.79 -9.69 -2.02
C GLU A 146 16.44 -8.35 -1.60
N TYR A 147 15.76 -7.23 -1.89
CA TYR A 147 16.25 -5.88 -1.61
C TYR A 147 15.75 -5.30 -0.26
N GLN A 148 15.09 -6.13 0.56
CA GLN A 148 14.51 -5.73 1.84
C GLN A 148 13.59 -4.51 1.72
N ASP A 149 12.89 -4.38 0.61
CA ASP A 149 12.04 -3.26 0.23
C ASP A 149 10.55 -3.61 0.26
N CYS A 150 10.22 -4.86 0.61
CA CYS A 150 8.86 -5.31 0.81
C CYS A 150 8.47 -5.24 2.30
N PHE A 151 7.23 -4.80 2.53
CA PHE A 151 6.62 -4.65 3.85
C PHE A 151 5.26 -5.32 3.82
N PHE A 152 5.01 -6.20 4.76
CA PHE A 152 3.76 -6.93 4.89
C PHE A 152 3.06 -6.49 6.16
N ILE A 153 1.75 -6.28 6.13
CA ILE A 153 0.96 -5.95 7.31
C ILE A 153 -0.20 -6.93 7.39
N GLN A 154 -0.16 -7.82 8.37
CA GLN A 154 -1.25 -8.73 8.69
C GLN A 154 -2.34 -7.96 9.42
N THR A 155 -3.59 -8.17 9.01
CA THR A 155 -4.76 -7.62 9.69
C THR A 155 -5.22 -8.60 10.77
N PRO A 156 -6.17 -8.20 11.64
CA PRO A 156 -6.80 -9.13 12.58
C PRO A 156 -7.53 -10.32 11.95
N HIS A 157 -7.78 -10.31 10.63
CA HIS A 157 -8.38 -11.44 9.92
C HIS A 157 -7.33 -12.47 9.46
N TYR A 158 -6.05 -12.12 9.51
CA TYR A 158 -4.98 -13.03 9.15
C TYR A 158 -4.97 -14.26 10.06
N GLN A 159 -5.34 -15.41 9.51
CA GLN A 159 -5.21 -16.70 10.19
C GLN A 159 -3.91 -17.37 9.76
N GLU A 160 -3.10 -17.87 10.68
CA GLU A 160 -1.94 -18.67 10.28
C GLU A 160 -2.40 -19.94 9.55
N ALA A 161 -1.66 -20.37 8.53
CA ALA A 161 -1.94 -21.64 7.87
C ALA A 161 -1.68 -22.78 8.88
N SER A 162 -2.70 -23.60 9.13
CA SER A 162 -2.62 -24.76 10.03
C SER A 162 -1.89 -25.94 9.40
#